data_AF-A0A3D3IW60-F1
#
_entry.id   AF-A0A3D3IW60-F1
#
_cell.length_a   1.000
_cell.length_b   1.000
_cell.length_c   1.000
_cell.angle_alpha   90.00
_cell.angle_beta   90.00
_cell.angle_gamma   90.00
#
_symmetry.space_group_name_H-M   'P 1'
#
loop_
_entity.id
_entity.type
_entity.pdbx_description
1 polymer ?
#
loop_
_entity_poly.entity_id
_entity_poly.type
_entity_poly.pdbx_seq_one_letter_code
_entity_poly.pdbx_strand_id
1 'polypeptide(L)' 'MSLEARIDALRRKHAHLDQELDYEVHRPFPNGAAIWRLKREKLFLKDEISRLVAANDDVPQTRDGAA' A
#
# COMPACT_ATOMS: atom_id res chain seq x y z
N MET A 1 -14.70 10.94 1.15
CA MET A 1 -13.76 9.97 0.54
C MET A 1 -14.12 8.60 1.06
N SER A 2 -14.39 7.62 0.19
CA SER A 2 -14.74 6.26 0.62
C SER A 2 -13.51 5.50 1.14
N LEU A 3 -13.75 4.44 1.90
CA LEU A 3 -12.70 3.53 2.37
C LEU A 3 -11.92 2.92 1.19
N GLU A 4 -12.63 2.59 0.10
CA GLU A 4 -12.07 2.07 -1.16
C GLU A 4 -11.08 3.07 -1.78
N ALA A 5 -11.43 4.35 -1.86
CA ALA A 5 -10.53 5.38 -2.38
C ALA A 5 -9.25 5.51 -1.54
N ARG A 6 -9.34 5.28 -0.23
CA ARG A 6 -8.17 5.27 0.68
C ARG A 6 -7.31 4.03 0.44
N ILE A 7 -7.92 2.85 0.26
CA ILE A 7 -7.21 1.61 -0.07
C ILE A 7 -6.46 1.76 -1.40
N ASP A 8 -7.09 2.33 -2.44
CA ASP A 8 -6.45 2.55 -3.74
C ASP A 8 -5.32 3.58 -3.69
N ALA A 9 -5.43 4.61 -2.85
CA ALA A 9 -4.32 5.53 -2.61
C ALA A 9 -3.14 4.83 -1.93
N LEU A 10 -3.40 3.96 -0.95
CA LEU A 10 -2.34 3.19 -0.27
C LEU A 10 -1.69 2.17 -1.20
N ARG A 11 -2.47 1.49 -2.05
CA ARG A 11 -1.94 0.57 -3.08
C ARG A 11 -1.01 1.28 -4.06
N ARG A 12 -1.37 2.48 -4.52
CA ARG A 12 -0.51 3.31 -5.38
C ARG A 12 0.80 3.69 -4.68
N LYS A 13 0.74 4.09 -3.41
CA LYS A 13 1.95 4.39 -2.62
C LYS A 13 2.84 3.16 -2.45
N HIS A 14 2.24 2.00 -2.15
CA HIS A 14 2.98 0.74 -2.03
C HIS A 14 3.70 0.39 -3.34
N ALA A 15 3.03 0.53 -4.49
CA ALA A 15 3.65 0.29 -5.80
C ALA A 15 4.81 1.26 -6.09
N HIS A 16 4.69 2.52 -5.70
CA HIS A 16 5.78 3.50 -5.82
C HIS A 16 7.00 3.12 -4.98
N LEU A 17 6.79 2.76 -3.71
CA LEU A 17 7.90 2.31 -2.84
C LEU A 17 8.59 1.05 -3.39
N ASP A 18 7.83 0.18 -4.05
CA ASP A 18 8.39 -1.00 -4.71
C ASP A 18 9.30 -0.64 -5.88
N GLN A 19 8.90 0.33 -6.70
CA GLN A 19 9.73 0.85 -7.79
C GLN A 19 10.99 1.55 -7.26
N GLU A 20 10.86 2.36 -6.20
CA GLU A 20 12.00 3.02 -5.57
C GLU A 20 12.98 2.01 -4.95
N LEU A 21 12.44 0.97 -4.31
CA LEU A 21 13.25 -0.12 -3.74
C LEU A 21 13.98 -0.89 -4.83
N ASP A 22 13.29 -1.27 -5.90
CA ASP A 22 13.88 -1.98 -7.03
C ASP A 22 14.99 -1.16 -7.68
N TYR A 23 14.72 0.13 -7.91
CA TYR A 23 15.70 1.05 -8.45
C TYR A 23 16.93 1.17 -7.55
N GLU A 24 16.75 1.38 -6.24
CA GLU A 24 17.86 1.51 -5.29
C GLU A 24 18.70 0.24 -5.16
N VAL A 25 18.07 -0.94 -5.24
CA VAL A 25 18.76 -2.24 -5.22
C VAL A 25 19.56 -2.46 -6.51
N HIS A 26 19.07 -1.99 -7.66
CA HIS A 26 19.76 -2.12 -8.95
C HIS A 26 20.81 -1.03 -9.21
N ARG A 27 20.91 -0.01 -8.35
CA ARG A 27 21.95 1.01 -8.49
C ARG A 27 23.35 0.39 -8.33
N PRO A 28 24.36 0.90 -9.04
CA PRO A 28 25.76 0.45 -8.89
C PRO A 28 26.31 0.59 -7.47
N PHE A 29 25.77 1.53 -6.68
CA PHE A 29 26.11 1.75 -5.28
C PHE A 29 24.82 1.84 -4.46
N PRO A 30 24.27 0.70 -4.00
CA PRO A 30 23.02 0.67 -3.26
C PRO A 30 23.20 1.27 -1.86
N ASN A 31 22.33 2.18 -1.47
CA ASN A 31 22.28 2.67 -0.10
C ASN A 31 21.48 1.70 0.79
N GLY A 32 22.19 0.90 1.60
CA GLY A 32 21.58 -0.08 2.50
C GLY A 32 20.58 0.52 3.50
N ALA A 33 20.80 1.75 3.97
CA ALA A 33 19.87 2.43 4.88
C ALA A 33 18.58 2.86 4.16
N ALA A 34 18.69 3.31 2.91
CA ALA A 34 17.54 3.64 2.07
C ALA A 34 16.71 2.38 1.77
N ILE A 35 17.36 1.29 1.35
CA ILE A 35 16.72 -0.01 1.11
C ILE A 35 15.99 -0.51 2.36
N TRP A 36 16.63 -0.46 3.54
CA TRP A 36 16.01 -0.89 4.79
C TRP A 36 14.77 -0.06 5.13
N ARG A 37 14.87 1.28 4.97
CA ARG A 37 13.75 2.19 5.20
C ARG A 37 12.59 1.92 4.23
N LEU A 38 12.87 1.79 2.94
CA LEU A 38 11.87 1.50 1.89
C LEU A 38 11.15 0.16 2.16
N LYS A 39 11.89 -0.89 2.52
CA LYS A 39 11.30 -2.19 2.90
C LYS A 39 10.37 -2.09 4.11
N ARG A 40 10.76 -1.30 5.12
CA ARG A 40 9.96 -1.10 6.33
C ARG A 40 8.68 -0.30 6.03
N GLU A 41 8.78 0.76 5.25
CA GLU A 41 7.62 1.55 4.81
C GLU A 41 6.67 0.71 3.95
N LYS A 42 7.21 -0.12 3.04
CA LYS A 42 6.41 -1.07 2.25
C LYS A 42 5.65 -2.05 3.14
N LEU A 43 6.31 -2.65 4.13
CA LEU A 43 5.68 -3.59 5.06
C LEU A 43 4.54 -2.92 5.82
N PHE A 44 4.76 -1.71 6.33
CA PHE A 44 3.73 -0.94 7.05
C PHE A 44 2.51 -0.64 6.16
N LEU A 45 2.72 -0.22 4.91
CA LEU A 45 1.63 0.02 3.97
C LEU A 45 0.86 -1.26 3.65
N LYS A 46 1.56 -2.39 3.47
CA LYS A 46 0.92 -3.69 3.24
C LYS A 46 0.03 -4.09 4.41
N ASP A 47 0.50 -3.91 5.64
CA ASP A 47 -0.25 -4.23 6.85
C ASP A 47 -1.49 -3.33 7.00
N GLU A 48 -1.33 -2.02 6.76
CA GLU A 48 -2.45 -1.07 6.80
C GLU A 48 -3.49 -1.36 5.70
N ILE A 49 -3.06 -1.70 4.48
CA ILE A 49 -3.97 -2.13 3.40
C ILE A 49 -4.71 -3.40 3.84
N SER A 50 -4.01 -4.39 4.38
CA SER A 50 -4.62 -5.65 4.82
C SER A 50 -5.65 -5.41 5.91
N ARG A 51 -5.36 -4.52 6.86
CA ARG A 51 -6.29 -4.11 7.92
C ARG A 51 -7.52 -3.39 7.37
N LEU A 52 -7.34 -2.47 6.43
CA LEU A 52 -8.46 -1.72 5.84
C LEU A 52 -9.32 -2.60 4.92
N VAL A 53 -8.71 -3.55 4.20
CA VAL A 53 -9.44 -4.53 3.38
C VAL A 53 -10.25 -5.45 4.29
N ALA A 54 -9.65 -6.01 5.34
CA ALA A 54 -10.38 -6.82 6.31
C ALA A 54 -11.53 -6.04 6.97
N ALA A 55 -11.31 -4.77 7.30
CA ALA A 55 -12.37 -3.89 7.83
C ALA A 55 -13.44 -3.52 6.78
N ASN A 56 -13.10 -3.51 5.49
CA ASN A 56 -14.05 -3.27 4.40
C ASN A 56 -14.90 -4.50 4.11
N ASP A 57 -14.33 -5.70 4.21
CA ASP A 57 -15.00 -6.99 3.96
C ASP A 57 -15.97 -7.38 5.10
N ASP A 58 -15.74 -6.89 6.32
CA ASP A 58 -16.60 -7.15 7.50
C ASP A 58 -17.88 -6.29 7.52
N VAL A 59 -17.92 -5.21 6.74
CA VAL A 59 -19.13 -4.38 6.60
C VAL A 59 -20.05 -5.07 5.58
N PRO A 60 -21.27 -5.47 5.95
CA PRO A 60 -22.26 -5.86 4.95
C PRO A 60 -22.49 -4.65 4.07
N GLN A 61 -21.96 -4.68 2.85
CA GLN A 61 -22.26 -3.68 1.85
C GLN A 61 -23.75 -3.83 1.56
N THR A 62 -24.58 -3.07 2.28
CA THR A 62 -25.89 -2.67 1.80
C THR A 62 -25.62 -1.91 0.52
N ARG A 63 -25.60 -2.66 -0.59
CA ARG A 63 -25.72 -2.15 -1.95
C ARG A 63 -27.14 -1.60 -2.02
N ASP A 64 -27.35 -0.47 -1.36
CA ASP A 64 -28.58 0.30 -1.50
C ASP A 64 -28.71 0.69 -2.96
N GLY A 65 -29.93 0.49 -3.44
CA GLY A 65 -30.29 0.57 -4.84
C GLY A 65 -29.99 1.94 -5.44
N ALA A 66 -29.58 1.91 -6.70
CA ALA A 66 -29.80 3.01 -7.61
C ALA A 66 -30.55 2.43 -8.80
N ALA A 67 -31.80 2.89 -8.91
CA ALA A 67 -32.77 2.66 -9.97
C ALA A 67 -32.30 3.21 -11.33
#